data_AF-A0A1Q5E5P5-F1
#
_entry.id   AF-A0A1Q5E5P5-F1
#
_cell.length_a   1.000
_cell.length_b   1.000
_cell.length_c   1.000
_cell.angle_alpha   90.00
_cell.angle_beta   90.00
_cell.angle_gamma   90.00
#
_symmetry.space_group_name_H-M   'P 1'
#
loop_
_entity.id
_entity.type
_entity.pdbx_description
1 polymer ?
#
loop_
_entity_poly.entity_id
_entity_poly.type
_entity_poly.pdbx_seq_one_letter_code
_entity_poly.pdbx_strand_id
1 'polypeptide(L)'
;MGAADDREPEISDADLLDVADNPSQAAELHRALRTIAKTDGVGPELQQMAREVLSGRIGMRDVVESDRYLSAIGARLGEMRTAAENLSPEERAESEKRAVKLREQSEAEYGPDEPEEWERPREER
;
A
#
# COMPACT_ATOMS: atom_id res chain seq x y z
N MET A 1 33.74 16.80 -2.62
CA MET A 1 33.56 16.17 -1.30
C MET A 1 32.14 15.64 -1.28
N GLY A 2 31.94 14.36 -1.67
CA GLY A 2 30.61 13.76 -1.73
C GLY A 2 30.19 13.31 -0.34
N ALA A 3 29.08 13.82 0.15
CA ALA A 3 28.45 13.30 1.36
C ALA A 3 28.01 11.86 1.06
N ALA A 4 28.59 10.90 1.78
CA ALA A 4 28.07 9.55 1.83
C ALA A 4 26.67 9.65 2.45
N ASP A 5 25.68 9.31 1.65
CA ASP A 5 24.30 9.22 2.04
C ASP A 5 24.20 7.93 2.90
N ASP A 6 24.21 8.09 4.23
CA ASP A 6 23.99 7.03 5.25
C ASP A 6 22.54 6.47 5.18
N ARG A 7 22.08 6.09 3.99
CA ARG A 7 20.87 5.29 3.84
C ARG A 7 21.29 3.84 3.97
N GLU A 8 20.93 3.22 5.09
CA GLU A 8 20.84 1.76 5.17
C GLU A 8 20.12 1.28 3.89
N PRO A 9 20.65 0.25 3.19
CA PRO A 9 20.05 -0.19 1.94
C PRO A 9 18.60 -0.59 2.22
N GLU A 10 17.65 0.13 1.59
CA GLU A 10 16.25 -0.28 1.59
C GLU A 10 16.14 -1.69 0.99
N ILE A 11 15.19 -2.49 1.47
CA ILE A 11 14.89 -3.80 0.90
C ILE A 11 14.58 -3.67 -0.59
N SER A 12 14.88 -4.72 -1.35
CA SER A 12 14.58 -4.79 -2.77
C SER A 12 13.16 -5.33 -3.00
N ASP A 13 12.63 -5.11 -4.20
CA ASP A 13 11.34 -5.69 -4.61
C ASP A 13 11.38 -7.23 -4.51
N ALA A 14 12.54 -7.85 -4.72
CA ALA A 14 12.71 -9.29 -4.59
C ALA A 14 12.52 -9.79 -3.15
N ASP A 15 12.79 -8.95 -2.15
CA ASP A 15 12.60 -9.28 -0.73
C ASP A 15 11.11 -9.25 -0.33
N LEU A 16 10.24 -8.69 -1.17
CA LEU A 16 8.78 -8.65 -0.97
C LEU A 16 8.03 -9.74 -1.74
N LEU A 17 8.72 -10.56 -2.54
CA LEU A 17 8.13 -11.69 -3.27
C LEU A 17 7.68 -12.82 -2.35
N ASP A 18 8.06 -12.80 -1.07
CA ASP A 18 7.55 -13.74 -0.07
C ASP A 18 6.07 -13.49 0.28
N VAL A 19 5.58 -12.28 0.03
CA VAL A 19 4.20 -11.86 0.28
C VAL A 19 3.45 -11.34 -0.95
N ALA A 20 4.15 -11.00 -2.03
CA ALA A 20 3.56 -10.57 -3.29
C ALA A 20 3.48 -11.72 -4.30
N ASP A 21 2.39 -11.82 -5.07
CA ASP A 21 2.20 -12.93 -6.01
C ASP A 21 3.12 -12.85 -7.23
N ASN A 22 3.55 -11.65 -7.61
CA ASN A 22 4.40 -11.41 -8.77
C ASN A 22 5.32 -10.19 -8.59
N PRO A 23 6.36 -10.04 -9.45
CA PRO A 23 7.30 -8.93 -9.36
C PRO A 23 6.68 -7.53 -9.50
N SER A 24 5.61 -7.39 -10.28
CA SER A 24 4.90 -6.11 -10.43
C SER A 24 4.23 -5.73 -9.10
N GLN A 25 3.51 -6.66 -8.48
CA GLN A 25 2.90 -6.45 -7.17
C GLN A 25 3.93 -6.16 -6.08
N ALA A 26 5.10 -6.82 -6.12
CA ALA A 26 6.19 -6.54 -5.18
C ALA A 26 6.71 -5.10 -5.32
N ALA A 27 6.86 -4.62 -6.56
CA ALA A 27 7.25 -3.24 -6.84
C ALA A 27 6.17 -2.23 -6.39
N GLU A 28 4.88 -2.56 -6.57
CA GLU A 28 3.77 -1.74 -6.08
C GLU A 28 3.72 -1.68 -4.55
N LEU A 29 3.87 -2.82 -3.88
CA LEU A 29 3.95 -2.90 -2.42
C LEU A 29 5.11 -2.07 -1.89
N HIS A 30 6.28 -2.15 -2.54
CA HIS A 30 7.43 -1.35 -2.18
C HIS A 30 7.13 0.17 -2.29
N ARG A 31 6.50 0.60 -3.39
CA ARG A 31 6.09 2.01 -3.58
C ARG A 31 5.05 2.46 -2.55
N ALA A 32 4.10 1.60 -2.21
CA ALA A 32 3.09 1.88 -1.19
C ALA A 32 3.74 2.09 0.19
N LEU A 33 4.65 1.20 0.59
CA LEU A 33 5.43 1.34 1.83
C LEU A 33 6.24 2.65 1.85
N ARG A 34 6.91 3.01 0.74
CA ARG A 34 7.64 4.29 0.65
C ARG A 34 6.73 5.49 0.77
N THR A 35 5.51 5.40 0.25
CA THR A 35 4.50 6.44 0.38
C THR A 35 4.07 6.58 1.83
N ILE A 36 3.69 5.48 2.48
CA ILE A 36 3.28 5.47 3.90
C ILE A 36 4.40 6.04 4.80
N ALA A 37 5.66 5.67 4.55
CA ALA A 37 6.80 6.16 5.34
C ALA A 37 7.03 7.69 5.25
N LYS A 38 6.57 8.32 4.16
CA LYS A 38 6.79 9.74 3.82
C LYS A 38 5.55 10.61 3.98
N THR A 39 4.34 10.04 3.89
CA THR A 39 3.09 10.79 3.95
C THR A 39 2.75 11.14 5.38
N ASP A 40 2.63 12.44 5.67
CA ASP A 40 2.07 12.92 6.92
C ASP A 40 0.57 12.61 7.01
N GLY A 41 0.08 12.27 8.21
CA GLY A 41 -1.35 12.01 8.44
C GLY A 41 -1.80 10.56 8.27
N VAL A 42 -0.89 9.61 8.04
CA VAL A 42 -1.20 8.16 8.13
C VAL A 42 -1.06 7.61 9.57
N GLY A 43 -0.49 8.40 10.49
CA GLY A 43 -0.27 8.01 11.89
C GLY A 43 1.15 7.49 12.14
N PRO A 44 1.72 7.75 13.34
CA PRO A 44 3.13 7.48 13.61
C PRO A 44 3.46 5.98 13.62
N GLU A 45 2.52 5.13 14.02
CA GLU A 45 2.70 3.67 14.01
C GLU A 45 2.81 3.11 12.60
N LEU A 46 1.97 3.58 11.66
CA LEU A 46 2.02 3.13 10.27
C LEU A 46 3.26 3.64 9.54
N GLN A 47 3.67 4.89 9.83
CA GLN A 47 4.95 5.41 9.32
C GLN A 47 6.15 4.60 9.84
N GLN A 48 6.16 4.28 11.15
CA GLN A 48 7.23 3.48 11.75
C GLN A 48 7.27 2.07 11.15
N MET A 49 6.12 1.42 11.03
CA MET A 49 6.00 0.10 10.40
C MET A 49 6.57 0.10 9.00
N ALA A 50 6.15 1.04 8.15
CA ALA A 50 6.66 1.14 6.79
C ALA A 50 8.19 1.34 6.75
N ARG A 51 8.75 2.17 7.65
CA ARG A 51 10.21 2.37 7.74
C ARG A 51 10.95 1.10 8.18
N GLU A 52 10.40 0.37 9.15
CA GLU A 52 11.02 -0.86 9.64
C GLU A 52 11.01 -1.96 8.57
N VAL A 53 9.90 -2.11 7.85
CA VAL A 53 9.80 -3.03 6.70
C VAL A 53 10.79 -2.61 5.61
N LEU A 54 10.78 -1.34 5.21
CA LEU A 54 11.71 -0.83 4.18
C LEU A 54 13.18 -0.99 4.57
N SER A 55 13.52 -0.91 5.86
CA SER A 55 14.89 -1.13 6.35
C SER A 55 15.27 -2.61 6.48
N GLY A 56 14.33 -3.54 6.26
CA GLY A 56 14.54 -4.98 6.46
C GLY A 56 14.67 -5.38 7.93
N ARG A 57 14.34 -4.49 8.87
CA ARG A 57 14.36 -4.76 10.31
C ARG A 57 13.27 -5.74 10.72
N ILE A 58 12.13 -5.68 10.03
CA ILE A 58 11.00 -6.59 10.18
C ILE A 58 10.49 -6.97 8.79
N GLY A 59 9.98 -8.19 8.63
CA GLY A 59 9.28 -8.62 7.43
C GLY A 59 7.78 -8.31 7.50
N MET A 60 7.09 -8.46 6.38
CA MET A 60 5.62 -8.29 6.33
C MET A 60 4.89 -9.33 7.21
N ARG A 61 5.49 -10.50 7.41
CA ARG A 61 4.98 -11.49 8.35
C ARG A 61 5.03 -11.02 9.81
N ASP A 62 6.11 -10.35 10.22
CA ASP A 62 6.22 -9.78 11.57
C ASP A 62 5.18 -8.66 11.79
N VAL A 63 4.83 -7.94 10.73
CA VAL A 63 3.78 -6.91 10.79
C VAL A 63 2.41 -7.52 11.12
N VAL A 64 2.03 -8.64 10.48
CA VAL A 64 0.74 -9.29 10.74
C VAL A 64 0.71 -10.01 12.09
N GLU A 65 1.86 -10.47 12.59
CA GLU A 65 1.98 -11.07 13.91
C GLU A 65 2.08 -10.02 15.04
N SER A 66 2.29 -8.75 14.69
CA SER A 66 2.38 -7.63 15.64
C SER A 66 0.99 -7.02 15.93
N ASP A 67 0.48 -7.25 17.14
CA ASP A 67 -0.77 -6.63 17.63
C ASP A 67 -0.75 -5.11 17.47
N ARG A 68 0.42 -4.48 17.69
CA ARG A 68 0.59 -3.02 17.54
C ARG A 68 0.33 -2.57 16.12
N TYR A 69 0.95 -3.23 15.13
CA TYR A 69 0.83 -2.82 13.74
C TYR A 69 -0.50 -3.23 13.13
N LEU A 70 -1.00 -4.42 13.46
CA LEU A 70 -2.32 -4.86 13.04
C LEU A 70 -3.43 -3.94 13.55
N SER A 71 -3.35 -3.52 14.82
CA SER A 71 -4.31 -2.57 15.40
C SER A 71 -4.25 -1.20 14.73
N ALA A 72 -3.04 -0.70 14.43
CA ALA A 72 -2.87 0.59 13.74
C ALA A 72 -3.46 0.56 12.32
N ILE A 73 -3.26 -0.55 11.59
CA ILE A 73 -3.86 -0.76 10.26
C ILE A 73 -5.39 -0.78 10.38
N GLY A 74 -5.93 -1.56 11.32
CA GLY A 74 -7.37 -1.65 11.56
C GLY A 74 -8.00 -0.29 11.92
N ALA A 75 -7.35 0.47 12.79
CA ALA A 75 -7.80 1.82 13.16
C ALA A 75 -7.85 2.73 11.94
N ARG A 76 -6.80 2.74 11.12
CA ARG A 76 -6.75 3.57 9.91
C ARG A 76 -7.82 3.21 8.90
N LEU A 77 -8.08 1.92 8.69
CA LEU A 77 -9.17 1.45 7.82
C LEU A 77 -10.55 1.88 8.36
N GLY A 78 -10.75 1.83 9.68
CA GLY A 78 -11.96 2.32 10.33
C GLY A 78 -12.17 3.83 10.13
N GLU A 79 -11.11 4.63 10.25
CA GLU A 79 -11.13 6.07 9.97
C GLU A 79 -11.48 6.36 8.51
N MET A 80 -10.84 5.65 7.57
CA MET A 80 -11.12 5.79 6.14
C MET A 80 -12.56 5.46 5.79
N ARG A 81 -13.11 4.38 6.38
CA ARG A 81 -14.51 4.02 6.22
C ARG A 81 -15.43 5.10 6.76
N THR A 82 -15.16 5.58 7.97
CA THR A 82 -15.95 6.65 8.60
C THR A 82 -15.92 7.93 7.76
N ALA A 83 -14.75 8.30 7.23
CA ALA A 83 -14.62 9.45 6.33
C ALA A 83 -15.44 9.25 5.05
N ALA A 84 -15.39 8.07 4.44
CA ALA A 84 -16.14 7.75 3.23
C ALA A 84 -17.67 7.77 3.44
N GLU A 85 -18.15 7.27 4.58
CA GLU A 85 -19.58 7.29 4.95
C GLU A 85 -20.10 8.72 5.16
N ASN A 86 -19.24 9.66 5.56
CA ASN A 86 -19.58 11.06 5.80
C ASN A 86 -19.37 11.98 4.58
N LEU A 87 -18.95 11.45 3.43
CA LEU A 87 -18.78 12.26 2.21
C LEU A 87 -20.13 12.80 1.71
N SER A 88 -20.17 14.08 1.37
CA SER A 88 -21.28 14.67 0.64
C SER A 88 -21.39 14.10 -0.80
N PRO A 89 -22.55 14.24 -1.47
CA PRO A 89 -22.70 13.80 -2.86
C PRO A 89 -21.68 14.43 -3.83
N GLU A 90 -21.33 15.69 -3.61
CA GLU A 90 -20.35 16.42 -4.43
C GLU A 90 -18.93 15.88 -4.21
N GLU A 91 -18.54 15.63 -2.96
CA GLU A 91 -17.23 15.05 -2.64
C GLU A 91 -17.10 13.60 -3.12
N ARG A 92 -18.21 12.85 -3.13
CA ARG A 92 -18.26 11.49 -3.70
C ARG A 92 -18.00 11.54 -5.21
N ALA A 93 -18.64 12.44 -5.94
CA ALA A 93 -18.42 12.59 -7.38
C ALA A 93 -16.96 13.01 -7.70
N GLU A 94 -16.37 13.91 -6.91
CA GLU A 94 -14.96 14.27 -7.04
C GLU A 94 -14.01 13.12 -6.68
N SER A 95 -14.37 12.31 -5.69
CA SER A 95 -13.62 11.09 -5.36
C SER A 95 -13.66 10.07 -6.49
N GLU A 96 -14.81 9.85 -7.12
CA GLU A 96 -14.97 8.95 -8.27
C GLU A 96 -14.11 9.41 -9.46
N LYS A 97 -14.13 10.70 -9.80
CA LYS A 97 -13.28 11.26 -10.85
C LYS A 97 -11.79 11.05 -10.56
N ARG A 98 -11.36 11.28 -9.31
CA ARG A 98 -9.98 11.05 -8.90
C ARG A 98 -9.60 9.57 -8.99
N ALA A 99 -10.49 8.67 -8.60
CA ALA A 99 -10.28 7.23 -8.69
C ALA A 99 -10.12 6.77 -10.14
N VAL A 100 -10.99 7.22 -11.05
CA VAL A 100 -10.87 6.93 -12.50
C VAL A 100 -9.53 7.41 -13.04
N LYS A 101 -9.15 8.66 -12.74
CA LYS A 101 -7.88 9.22 -13.21
C LYS A 101 -6.67 8.46 -12.66
N LEU A 102 -6.74 7.98 -11.41
CA LEU A 102 -5.66 7.20 -10.80
C LEU A 102 -5.53 5.84 -11.48
N ARG A 103 -6.66 5.19 -11.76
CA ARG A 103 -6.70 3.92 -12.49
C ARG A 103 -6.09 4.05 -13.89
N GLU A 104 -6.49 5.06 -14.65
CA GLU A 104 -5.91 5.32 -15.99
C GLU A 104 -4.39 5.55 -15.95
N GLN A 105 -3.89 6.25 -14.92
CA GLN A 105 -2.45 6.42 -14.71
C GLN A 105 -1.75 5.10 -14.38
N SER A 106 -2.38 4.27 -13.54
CA SER A 106 -1.86 2.94 -13.21
C SER A 106 -1.80 2.04 -14.44
N GLU A 107 -2.89 1.98 -15.21
CA GLU A 107 -2.96 1.18 -16.45
C GLU A 107 -1.93 1.61 -17.48
N ALA A 108 -1.62 2.91 -17.55
CA ALA A 108 -0.58 3.44 -18.43
C ALA A 108 0.85 3.09 -17.98
N GLU A 109 1.08 2.98 -16.67
CA GLU A 109 2.40 2.69 -16.10
C GLU A 109 2.69 1.18 -16.00
N TYR A 110 1.70 0.38 -15.60
CA TYR A 110 1.88 -1.04 -15.27
C TYR A 110 1.15 -2.00 -16.20
N GLY A 111 0.31 -1.49 -17.11
CA GLY A 111 -0.60 -2.29 -17.92
C GLY A 111 -1.95 -2.51 -17.22
N PRO A 112 -2.93 -3.10 -17.93
CA PRO A 112 -4.26 -3.33 -17.36
C PRO A 112 -4.18 -4.29 -16.17
N ASP A 113 -4.91 -3.98 -15.09
CA ASP A 113 -5.10 -4.91 -13.98
C ASP A 113 -5.67 -6.24 -14.53
N GLU A 114 -4.94 -7.34 -14.30
CA GLU A 114 -5.48 -8.65 -14.60
C GLU A 114 -6.58 -8.96 -13.57
N PRO A 115 -7.80 -9.34 -14.00
CA PRO A 115 -8.87 -9.66 -13.08
C PRO A 115 -8.45 -10.81 -12.19
N GLU A 116 -8.50 -10.57 -10.88
CA GLU A 116 -8.06 -11.55 -9.91
C GLU A 116 -8.98 -12.80 -9.95
N GLU A 117 -8.48 -13.97 -9.53
CA GLU A 117 -9.20 -15.24 -9.67
C GLU A 117 -10.59 -15.25 -9.00
N TRP A 118 -10.78 -14.42 -7.97
CA TRP A 118 -12.01 -14.24 -7.20
C TRP A 118 -13.00 -13.25 -7.85
N GLU A 119 -12.54 -12.45 -8.82
CA GLU A 119 -13.36 -11.57 -9.66
C GLU A 119 -13.77 -12.24 -10.97
N ARG A 120 -13.06 -13.31 -11.37
CA ARG A 120 -13.50 -14.16 -12.46
C ARG A 120 -14.85 -14.75 -12.07
N PRO A 121 -15.88 -14.66 -12.94
CA PRO A 121 -17.13 -15.34 -12.70
C PRO A 121 -16.80 -16.79 -12.35
N ARG A 122 -17.20 -17.25 -11.15
CA ARG A 122 -17.18 -18.68 -10.86
C ARG A 122 -18.09 -19.30 -11.90
N GLU A 123 -17.52 -19.84 -12.98
CA GLU A 123 -18.27 -20.62 -13.93
C GLU A 123 -18.88 -21.76 -13.12
N GLU A 124 -20.19 -21.69 -12.92
CA GLU A 124 -20.98 -22.72 -12.24
C GLU A 124 -20.71 -24.04 -12.95
N ARG A 125 -20.05 -24.95 -12.24
CA ARG A 125 -19.68 -26.27 -12.75
C ARG A 125 -20.84 -27.24 -12.63
#